data_AF-A0A0D8XXF9-F1
#
_entry.id   AF-A0A0D8XXF9-F1
#
_cell.length_a   1.000
_cell.length_b   1.000
_cell.length_c   1.000
_cell.angle_alpha   90.00
_cell.angle_beta   90.00
_cell.angle_gamma   90.00
#
_symmetry.space_group_name_H-M   'P 1'
#
loop_
_entity.id
_entity.type
_entity.pdbx_description
1 polymer ?
#
loop_
_entity_poly.entity_id
_entity_poly.type
_entity_poly.pdbx_seq_one_letter_code
_entity_poly.pdbx_strand_id
1 'polypeptide(L)'
;MNSNYRYSLVFPITTKKALVGSGYLVLGLFGVCLNLSTLSILPECEQSLGRPLLIFFSIQLFIAIGTLIFVAIPVPCMIATNRPYIMNPLLSGAPGLLICFTLVASFVLQFCICMYRSVRIVFNRTTQCLFPDVVMQIIIGVAFLLSVHISVTITQSTNVRRFSLIHLNWQQSDHEYISLLTVVVYFSLASLMFYALSIFHLLYEHIYDKNQYKDSTIAMKTQLLCLICDIIFATLLMLPRIDEPSKYPNLTILHSILNIIGAALWPTAYIIMYSKKVRTELCFRTFLMCSACSRNKNTPSQNNRIRVV
;
A
#
# COMPACT_ATOMS: atom_id res chain seq x y z
N MET A 1 -12.74 -43.81 -19.70
CA MET A 1 -13.02 -42.36 -19.62
C MET A 1 -12.34 -41.82 -18.37
N ASN A 2 -11.43 -40.86 -18.56
CA ASN A 2 -10.38 -40.48 -17.61
C ASN A 2 -10.88 -39.93 -16.27
N SER A 3 -10.41 -40.56 -15.20
CA SER A 3 -10.41 -40.07 -13.83
C SER A 3 -9.37 -38.94 -13.68
N ASN A 4 -9.83 -37.69 -13.74
CA ASN A 4 -9.01 -36.54 -13.34
C ASN A 4 -8.94 -36.47 -11.81
N TYR A 5 -8.02 -37.21 -11.20
CA TYR A 5 -7.53 -36.93 -9.85
C TYR A 5 -6.78 -35.60 -9.87
N ARG A 6 -7.49 -34.49 -9.60
CA ARG A 6 -6.82 -33.26 -9.17
C ARG A 6 -6.27 -33.51 -7.78
N TYR A 7 -4.98 -33.81 -7.70
CA TYR A 7 -4.19 -33.70 -6.48
C TYR A 7 -4.18 -32.22 -6.03
N SER A 8 -5.24 -31.76 -5.37
CA SER A 8 -5.12 -30.57 -4.55
C SER A 8 -4.24 -30.96 -3.37
N LEU A 9 -3.04 -30.38 -3.25
CA LEU A 9 -2.20 -30.54 -2.07
C LEU A 9 -2.99 -30.08 -0.83
N VAL A 10 -3.64 -31.02 -0.14
CA VAL A 10 -4.36 -30.74 1.10
C VAL A 10 -3.33 -30.74 2.22
N PHE A 11 -2.66 -29.61 2.43
CA PHE A 11 -1.80 -29.45 3.59
C PHE A 11 -2.62 -29.63 4.89
N PRO A 12 -2.07 -30.29 5.92
CA PRO A 12 -2.67 -30.34 7.25
C PRO A 12 -2.97 -28.93 7.76
N ILE A 13 -4.06 -28.75 8.52
CA ILE A 13 -4.47 -27.43 9.01
C ILE A 13 -3.41 -26.79 9.92
N THR A 14 -2.63 -27.60 10.64
CA THR A 14 -1.49 -27.19 11.44
C THR A 14 -0.35 -26.62 10.58
N THR A 15 -0.02 -27.29 9.47
CA THR A 15 0.95 -26.80 8.49
C THR A 15 0.49 -25.51 7.82
N LYS A 16 -0.81 -25.40 7.48
CA LYS A 16 -1.40 -24.16 6.94
C LYS A 16 -1.32 -23.01 7.93
N LYS A 17 -1.64 -23.24 9.20
CA LYS A 17 -1.50 -22.24 10.28
C LYS A 17 -0.07 -21.74 10.41
N ALA A 18 0.91 -22.64 10.42
CA ALA A 18 2.32 -22.28 10.49
C ALA A 18 2.77 -21.46 9.26
N LEU A 19 2.35 -21.86 8.06
CA LEU A 19 2.69 -21.14 6.82
C LEU A 19 2.07 -19.74 6.78
N VAL A 20 0.78 -19.61 7.13
CA VAL A 20 0.10 -18.31 7.13
C VAL A 20 0.66 -17.41 8.23
N GLY A 21 0.84 -17.93 9.45
CA GLY A 21 1.42 -17.17 10.56
C GLY A 21 2.83 -16.68 10.25
N SER A 22 3.71 -17.55 9.75
CA SER A 22 5.07 -17.15 9.35
C SER A 22 5.06 -16.19 8.15
N GLY A 23 4.17 -16.38 7.18
CA GLY A 23 3.98 -15.48 6.05
C GLY A 23 3.59 -14.06 6.48
N TYR A 24 2.56 -13.91 7.33
CA TYR A 24 2.16 -12.60 7.86
C TYR A 24 3.26 -11.94 8.67
N LEU A 25 4.03 -12.71 9.45
CA LEU A 25 5.15 -12.18 10.23
C LEU A 25 6.27 -11.68 9.33
N VAL A 26 6.76 -12.52 8.42
CA VAL A 26 7.90 -12.19 7.55
C VAL A 26 7.53 -11.04 6.60
N LEU A 27 6.40 -11.14 5.92
CA LEU A 27 5.95 -10.11 4.99
C LEU A 27 5.54 -8.82 5.72
N GLY A 28 4.97 -8.92 6.92
CA GLY A 28 4.64 -7.78 7.77
C GLY A 28 5.88 -7.01 8.21
N LEU A 29 6.88 -7.71 8.77
CA LEU A 29 8.14 -7.11 9.19
C LEU A 29 8.91 -6.55 7.98
N PHE A 30 8.98 -7.31 6.88
CA PHE A 30 9.60 -6.84 5.64
C PHE A 30 8.94 -5.55 5.15
N GLY A 31 7.60 -5.50 5.13
CA GLY A 31 6.88 -4.30 4.71
C GLY A 31 7.08 -3.11 5.64
N VAL A 32 7.15 -3.32 6.96
CA VAL A 32 7.46 -2.25 7.92
C VAL A 32 8.86 -1.71 7.64
N CYS A 33 9.86 -2.58 7.51
CA CYS A 33 11.24 -2.18 7.22
C CYS A 33 11.35 -1.44 5.88
N LEU A 34 10.65 -1.92 4.84
CA LEU A 34 10.65 -1.32 3.52
C LEU A 34 9.99 0.07 3.53
N ASN A 35 8.82 0.21 4.16
CA ASN A 35 8.13 1.49 4.27
C ASN A 35 8.92 2.50 5.12
N LEU A 36 9.54 2.07 6.23
CA LEU A 36 10.42 2.91 7.04
C LEU A 36 11.68 3.36 6.29
N SER A 37 12.30 2.45 5.54
CA SER A 37 13.48 2.75 4.73
C SER A 37 13.14 3.80 3.67
N THR A 38 12.02 3.62 2.96
CA THR A 38 11.51 4.61 2.00
C THR A 38 11.18 5.94 2.66
N LEU A 39 10.54 5.93 3.83
CA LEU A 39 10.22 7.15 4.57
C LEU A 39 11.50 7.92 4.96
N SER A 40 12.57 7.22 5.32
CA SER A 40 13.85 7.82 5.73
C SER A 40 14.59 8.56 4.61
N ILE A 41 14.36 8.19 3.34
CA ILE A 41 15.02 8.79 2.17
C ILE A 41 14.19 9.88 1.50
N LEU A 42 12.90 9.98 1.83
CA LEU A 42 12.00 10.97 1.23
C LEU A 42 12.50 12.42 1.39
N PRO A 43 13.01 12.86 2.56
CA PRO A 43 13.55 14.21 2.72
C PRO A 43 14.68 14.54 1.73
N GLU A 44 15.57 13.58 1.45
CA GLU A 44 16.69 13.75 0.49
C GLU A 44 16.21 13.80 -0.96
N CYS A 45 14.98 13.35 -1.20
CA CYS A 45 14.32 13.34 -2.50
C CYS A 45 13.40 14.56 -2.73
N GLU A 46 13.34 15.52 -1.80
CA GLU A 46 12.44 16.69 -1.88
C GLU A 46 12.59 17.45 -3.20
N GLN A 47 13.82 17.72 -3.65
CA GLN A 47 14.08 18.42 -4.91
C GLN A 47 13.53 17.67 -6.15
N SER A 48 13.41 16.33 -6.07
CA SER A 48 12.93 15.52 -7.19
C SER A 48 11.40 15.36 -7.20
N LEU A 49 10.78 15.28 -6.02
CA LEU A 49 9.34 15.01 -5.88
C LEU A 49 8.53 16.31 -5.77
N GLY A 50 9.12 17.35 -5.21
CA GLY A 50 8.40 18.53 -4.72
C GLY A 50 7.72 18.26 -3.38
N ARG A 51 7.60 19.32 -2.58
CA ARG A 51 7.09 19.27 -1.20
C ARG A 51 5.67 18.67 -1.08
N PRO A 52 4.69 19.01 -1.96
CA PRO A 52 3.34 18.45 -1.85
C PRO A 52 3.27 16.92 -2.00
N LEU A 53 4.00 16.37 -2.98
CA LEU A 53 4.04 14.91 -3.20
C LEU A 53 4.77 14.20 -2.07
N LEU A 54 5.83 14.81 -1.54
CA LEU A 54 6.57 14.28 -0.40
C LEU A 54 5.66 14.11 0.82
N ILE A 55 4.81 15.10 1.12
CA ILE A 55 3.88 15.04 2.25
C ILE A 55 2.85 13.92 2.03
N PHE A 56 2.23 13.84 0.85
CA PHE A 56 1.26 12.77 0.54
C PHE A 56 1.86 11.38 0.71
N PHE A 57 3.03 11.15 0.10
CA PHE A 57 3.72 9.86 0.20
C PHE A 57 4.14 9.52 1.62
N SER A 58 4.60 10.50 2.40
CA SER A 58 4.98 10.29 3.79
C SER A 58 3.79 9.82 4.64
N ILE A 59 2.63 10.43 4.45
CA ILE A 59 1.39 10.04 5.15
C ILE A 59 0.92 8.66 4.71
N GLN A 60 0.96 8.37 3.41
CA GLN A 60 0.56 7.06 2.88
C GLN A 60 1.47 5.93 3.40
N LEU A 61 2.78 6.17 3.49
CA LEU A 61 3.74 5.25 4.11
C LEU A 61 3.48 5.06 5.61
N PHE A 62 3.14 6.14 6.33
CA PHE A 62 2.82 6.06 7.75
C PHE A 62 1.55 5.23 8.01
N ILE A 63 0.50 5.44 7.22
CA ILE A 63 -0.74 4.65 7.26
C ILE A 63 -0.45 3.17 6.97
N ALA A 64 0.41 2.89 5.98
CA ALA A 64 0.82 1.54 5.65
C ALA A 64 1.61 0.86 6.79
N ILE A 65 2.55 1.56 7.42
CA ILE A 65 3.28 1.07 8.59
C ILE A 65 2.30 0.75 9.74
N GLY A 66 1.36 1.65 10.02
CA GLY A 66 0.32 1.42 11.02
C GLY A 66 -0.49 0.16 10.73
N THR A 67 -0.91 -0.03 9.48
CA THR A 67 -1.64 -1.24 9.05
C THR A 67 -0.82 -2.51 9.31
N LEU A 68 0.46 -2.52 8.93
CA LEU A 68 1.31 -3.70 9.12
C LEU A 68 1.52 -4.01 10.61
N ILE A 69 1.75 -2.99 11.44
CA ILE A 69 1.98 -3.17 12.88
C ILE A 69 0.71 -3.64 13.61
N PHE A 70 -0.45 -3.07 13.30
CA PHE A 70 -1.69 -3.35 14.04
C PHE A 70 -2.52 -4.49 13.44
N VAL A 71 -2.25 -4.90 12.19
CA VAL A 71 -3.03 -5.93 11.49
C VAL A 71 -2.16 -7.13 11.14
N ALA A 72 -1.00 -6.94 10.51
CA ALA A 72 -0.21 -8.06 10.00
C ALA A 72 0.59 -8.76 11.10
N ILE A 73 1.27 -8.01 11.99
CA ILE A 73 2.08 -8.57 13.08
C ILE A 73 1.26 -9.32 14.16
N PRO A 74 0.02 -8.90 14.50
CA PRO A 74 -0.79 -9.62 15.49
C PRO A 74 -1.39 -10.94 15.01
N VAL A 75 -1.61 -11.13 13.69
CA VAL A 75 -2.15 -12.36 13.10
C VAL A 75 -1.35 -13.63 13.50
N PRO A 76 0.00 -13.64 13.42
CA PRO A 76 0.81 -14.75 13.93
C PRO A 76 0.50 -15.12 15.39
N CYS A 77 0.32 -14.13 16.26
CA CYS A 77 0.00 -14.34 17.68
C CYS A 77 -1.39 -14.96 17.85
N MET A 78 -2.37 -14.49 17.08
CA MET A 78 -3.72 -15.07 17.08
C MET A 78 -3.71 -16.54 16.65
N ILE A 79 -2.92 -16.86 15.62
CA ILE A 79 -2.80 -18.23 15.11
C ILE A 79 -2.11 -19.12 16.14
N ALA A 80 -1.04 -18.64 16.78
CA ALA A 80 -0.27 -19.39 17.77
C ALA A 80 -1.08 -19.69 19.03
N THR A 81 -1.82 -18.71 19.54
CA THR A 81 -2.66 -18.85 20.75
C THR A 81 -4.04 -19.45 20.46
N ASN A 82 -4.42 -19.55 19.18
CA ASN A 82 -5.74 -19.95 18.71
C ASN A 82 -6.88 -19.13 19.38
N ARG A 83 -6.62 -17.84 19.62
CA ARG A 83 -7.55 -16.89 20.25
C ARG A 83 -7.59 -15.57 19.47
N PRO A 84 -8.70 -14.82 19.53
CA PRO A 84 -8.77 -13.49 18.93
C PRO A 84 -7.79 -12.53 19.60
N TYR A 85 -7.22 -11.61 18.82
CA TYR A 85 -6.22 -10.63 19.29
C TYR A 85 -6.76 -9.73 20.41
N ILE A 86 -8.01 -9.29 20.27
CA ILE A 86 -8.70 -8.49 21.28
C ILE A 86 -9.83 -9.31 21.88
N MET A 87 -9.65 -9.73 23.13
CA MET A 87 -10.65 -10.51 23.86
C MET A 87 -11.83 -9.67 24.35
N ASN A 88 -11.64 -8.36 24.51
CA ASN A 88 -12.71 -7.46 24.91
C ASN A 88 -13.74 -7.36 23.77
N PRO A 89 -15.00 -7.77 23.98
CA PRO A 89 -16.03 -7.76 22.94
C PRO A 89 -16.25 -6.36 22.34
N LEU A 90 -16.09 -5.30 23.13
CA LEU A 90 -16.23 -3.91 22.70
C LEU A 90 -15.16 -3.48 21.68
N LEU A 91 -13.96 -4.05 21.77
CA LEU A 91 -12.82 -3.70 20.92
C LEU A 91 -12.52 -4.79 19.87
N SER A 92 -13.26 -5.89 19.86
CA SER A 92 -13.06 -7.04 18.96
C SER A 92 -13.12 -6.68 17.48
N GLY A 93 -13.82 -5.59 17.11
CA GLY A 93 -13.89 -5.05 15.75
C GLY A 93 -12.80 -4.05 15.39
N ALA A 94 -12.03 -3.53 16.34
CA ALA A 94 -11.07 -2.44 16.08
C ALA A 94 -10.07 -2.75 14.95
N PRO A 95 -9.51 -3.97 14.81
CA PRO A 95 -8.60 -4.29 13.70
C PRO A 95 -9.29 -4.24 12.33
N GLY A 96 -10.55 -4.68 12.24
CA GLY A 96 -11.32 -4.62 11.01
C GLY A 96 -11.64 -3.19 10.58
N LEU A 97 -12.01 -2.34 11.54
CA LEU A 97 -12.20 -0.91 11.31
C LEU A 97 -10.90 -0.24 10.87
N LEU A 98 -9.78 -0.60 11.49
CA LEU A 98 -8.47 -0.08 11.11
C LEU A 98 -8.08 -0.50 9.68
N ILE A 99 -8.35 -1.74 9.27
CA ILE A 99 -8.16 -2.18 7.87
C ILE A 99 -9.03 -1.35 6.93
N CYS A 100 -10.32 -1.22 7.20
CA CYS A 100 -11.23 -0.45 6.35
C CYS A 100 -10.76 1.00 6.23
N PHE A 101 -10.40 1.62 7.35
CA PHE A 101 -9.85 2.96 7.41
C PHE A 101 -8.56 3.11 6.59
N THR A 102 -7.59 2.22 6.77
CA THR A 102 -6.30 2.36 6.10
C THR A 102 -6.40 2.12 4.59
N LEU A 103 -7.27 1.20 4.14
CA LEU A 103 -7.54 0.98 2.72
C LEU A 103 -8.20 2.20 2.08
N VAL A 104 -9.26 2.74 2.70
CA VAL A 104 -9.96 3.93 2.21
C VAL A 104 -9.02 5.14 2.21
N ALA A 105 -8.31 5.39 3.31
CA ALA A 105 -7.37 6.50 3.41
C ALA A 105 -6.25 6.43 2.37
N SER A 106 -5.67 5.24 2.17
CA SER A 106 -4.62 5.05 1.16
C SER A 106 -5.16 5.32 -0.25
N PHE A 107 -6.39 4.91 -0.54
CA PHE A 107 -7.01 5.11 -1.84
C PHE A 107 -7.40 6.58 -2.10
N VAL A 108 -7.98 7.26 -1.11
CA VAL A 108 -8.32 8.69 -1.21
C VAL A 108 -7.05 9.53 -1.37
N LEU A 109 -5.96 9.22 -0.64
CA LEU A 109 -4.68 9.89 -0.81
C LEU A 109 -4.09 9.65 -2.21
N GLN A 110 -4.20 8.42 -2.74
CA GLN A 110 -3.78 8.11 -4.11
C GLN A 110 -4.57 8.94 -5.15
N PHE A 111 -5.89 9.08 -4.94
CA PHE A 111 -6.72 9.96 -5.75
C PHE A 111 -6.25 11.42 -5.69
N CYS A 112 -5.94 11.94 -4.50
CA CYS A 112 -5.40 13.29 -4.34
C CYS A 112 -4.05 13.48 -5.07
N ILE A 113 -3.17 12.49 -5.03
CA ILE A 113 -1.90 12.49 -5.77
C ILE A 113 -2.16 12.54 -7.28
N CYS A 114 -3.10 11.73 -7.78
CA CYS A 114 -3.51 11.72 -9.18
C CYS A 114 -4.02 13.11 -9.62
N MET A 115 -4.97 13.68 -8.86
CA MET A 115 -5.50 15.03 -9.12
C MET A 115 -4.39 16.07 -9.16
N TYR A 116 -3.56 16.14 -8.11
CA TYR A 116 -2.48 17.11 -8.02
C TYR A 116 -1.55 17.02 -9.23
N ARG A 117 -1.13 15.80 -9.62
CA ARG A 117 -0.24 15.61 -10.76
C ARG A 117 -0.90 16.03 -12.08
N SER A 118 -2.14 15.63 -12.31
CA SER A 118 -2.85 15.94 -13.55
C SER A 118 -3.12 17.45 -13.69
N VAL A 119 -3.51 18.11 -12.60
CA VAL A 119 -3.70 19.57 -12.57
C VAL A 119 -2.37 20.29 -12.79
N ARG A 120 -1.27 19.82 -12.18
CA ARG A 120 0.08 20.39 -12.38
C ARG A 120 0.52 20.38 -13.84
N ILE A 121 0.22 19.30 -14.56
CA ILE A 121 0.56 19.21 -15.98
C ILE A 121 -0.24 20.20 -16.81
N VAL A 122 -1.55 20.31 -16.57
CA VAL A 122 -2.41 21.17 -17.41
C VAL A 122 -2.29 22.66 -17.05
N PHE A 123 -2.09 22.98 -15.77
CA PHE A 123 -2.16 24.34 -15.26
C PHE A 123 -0.85 24.76 -14.57
N ASN A 124 0.31 24.43 -15.14
CA ASN A 124 1.62 24.57 -14.49
C ASN A 124 1.83 25.92 -13.77
N ARG A 125 1.47 27.06 -14.40
CA ARG A 125 1.52 28.41 -13.78
C ARG A 125 0.54 28.58 -12.62
N THR A 126 -0.71 28.14 -12.78
CA THR A 126 -1.76 28.28 -11.77
C THR A 126 -1.53 27.35 -10.57
N THR A 127 -0.90 26.20 -10.77
CA THR A 127 -0.62 25.23 -9.69
C THR A 127 0.25 25.81 -8.58
N GLN A 128 1.22 26.66 -8.92
CA GLN A 128 2.10 27.29 -7.93
C GLN A 128 1.34 28.26 -7.01
N CYS A 129 0.25 28.86 -7.50
CA CYS A 129 -0.63 29.73 -6.71
C CYS A 129 -1.76 28.97 -6.02
N LEU A 130 -2.27 27.88 -6.63
CA LEU A 130 -3.42 27.13 -6.12
C LEU A 130 -3.07 26.12 -5.02
N PHE A 131 -1.82 25.65 -4.97
CA PHE A 131 -1.40 24.63 -3.99
C PHE A 131 -0.23 25.11 -3.11
N PRO A 132 -0.40 26.19 -2.33
CA PRO A 132 0.52 26.47 -1.24
C PRO A 132 0.46 25.33 -0.21
N ASP A 133 1.53 25.16 0.57
CA ASP A 133 1.65 24.06 1.55
C ASP A 133 0.45 23.98 2.51
N VAL A 134 -0.13 25.13 2.88
CA VAL A 134 -1.33 25.19 3.74
C VAL A 134 -2.54 24.54 3.06
N VAL A 135 -2.78 24.80 1.77
CA VAL A 135 -3.90 24.19 1.04
C VAL A 135 -3.69 22.69 0.91
N MET A 136 -2.45 22.23 0.68
CA MET A 136 -2.12 20.81 0.65
C MET A 136 -2.43 20.12 1.99
N GLN A 137 -2.05 20.73 3.10
CA GLN A 137 -2.35 20.22 4.44
C GLN A 137 -3.85 20.18 4.71
N ILE A 138 -4.61 21.18 4.26
CA ILE A 138 -6.08 21.19 4.37
C ILE A 138 -6.68 20.05 3.54
N ILE A 139 -6.24 19.85 2.29
CA ILE A 139 -6.71 18.75 1.43
C ILE A 139 -6.44 17.40 2.10
N ILE A 140 -5.26 17.22 2.68
CA ILE A 140 -4.90 16.01 3.43
C ILE A 140 -5.82 15.82 4.64
N GLY A 141 -6.04 16.87 5.43
CA GLY A 141 -6.92 16.82 6.59
C GLY A 141 -8.35 16.44 6.21
N VAL A 142 -8.88 17.04 5.13
CA VAL A 142 -10.20 16.70 4.58
C VAL A 142 -10.23 15.25 4.07
N ALA A 143 -9.21 14.81 3.35
CA ALA A 143 -9.10 13.43 2.87
C ALA A 143 -9.10 12.41 4.02
N PHE A 144 -8.39 12.72 5.12
CA PHE A 144 -8.36 11.89 6.31
C PHE A 144 -9.72 11.84 7.00
N LEU A 145 -10.35 12.99 7.23
CA LEU A 145 -11.69 13.08 7.84
C LEU A 145 -12.75 12.35 7.00
N LEU A 146 -12.70 12.53 5.68
CA LEU A 146 -13.56 11.82 4.74
C LEU A 146 -13.35 10.31 4.83
N SER A 147 -12.10 9.85 4.93
CA SER A 147 -11.77 8.44 5.06
C SER A 147 -12.30 7.85 6.37
N VAL A 148 -12.15 8.56 7.49
CA VAL A 148 -12.74 8.17 8.78
C VAL A 148 -14.26 8.07 8.66
N HIS A 149 -14.91 9.08 8.08
CA HIS A 149 -16.36 9.11 7.92
C HIS A 149 -16.87 7.93 7.08
N ILE A 150 -16.25 7.68 5.92
CA ILE A 150 -16.60 6.54 5.05
C ILE A 150 -16.43 5.22 5.82
N SER A 151 -15.30 5.02 6.50
CA SER A 151 -15.05 3.76 7.22
C SER A 151 -16.00 3.55 8.39
N VAL A 152 -16.35 4.60 9.13
CA VAL A 152 -17.36 4.52 10.20
C VAL A 152 -18.73 4.15 9.61
N THR A 153 -19.15 4.79 8.52
CA THR A 153 -20.44 4.49 7.88
C THR A 153 -20.52 3.05 7.37
N ILE A 154 -19.45 2.54 6.75
CA ILE A 154 -19.35 1.14 6.29
C ILE A 154 -19.42 0.17 7.47
N THR A 155 -18.77 0.50 8.60
CA THR A 155 -18.73 -0.38 9.77
C THR A 155 -19.95 -0.27 10.67
N GLN A 156 -20.70 0.83 10.66
CA GLN A 156 -21.97 0.97 11.39
C GLN A 156 -23.09 0.13 10.77
N SER A 157 -23.07 -0.02 9.45
CA SER A 157 -24.07 -0.77 8.67
C SER A 157 -23.80 -2.27 8.62
N THR A 158 -22.66 -2.75 9.12
CA THR A 158 -22.21 -4.14 8.97
C THR A 158 -21.53 -4.69 10.22
N ASN A 159 -21.42 -6.02 10.28
CA ASN A 159 -20.51 -6.63 11.25
C ASN A 159 -19.07 -6.32 10.86
N VAL A 160 -18.34 -5.68 11.78
CA VAL A 160 -16.94 -5.29 11.56
C VAL A 160 -16.08 -6.50 11.19
N ARG A 161 -15.21 -6.33 10.18
CA ARG A 161 -14.30 -7.35 9.65
C ARG A 161 -13.53 -8.07 10.77
N ARG A 162 -13.54 -9.41 10.77
CA ARG A 162 -12.83 -10.24 11.76
C ARG A 162 -11.94 -11.28 11.09
N PHE A 163 -10.81 -11.59 11.71
CA PHE A 163 -9.95 -12.68 11.25
C PHE A 163 -10.50 -14.04 11.71
N SER A 164 -10.75 -14.94 10.77
CA SER A 164 -11.18 -16.31 11.03
C SER A 164 -9.99 -17.23 11.23
N LEU A 165 -9.87 -17.83 12.41
CA LEU A 165 -8.83 -18.84 12.70
C LEU A 165 -9.07 -20.18 12.00
N ILE A 166 -10.30 -20.43 11.54
CA ILE A 166 -10.68 -21.67 10.84
C ILE A 166 -10.31 -21.55 9.36
N HIS A 167 -10.64 -20.43 8.74
CA HIS A 167 -10.41 -20.18 7.31
C HIS A 167 -9.09 -19.43 7.03
N LEU A 168 -8.39 -18.96 8.07
CA LEU A 168 -7.12 -18.22 8.01
C LEU A 168 -7.18 -16.98 7.11
N ASN A 169 -8.30 -16.28 7.16
CA ASN A 169 -8.59 -15.11 6.34
C ASN A 169 -9.32 -14.02 7.12
N TRP A 170 -9.32 -12.79 6.59
CA TRP A 170 -10.17 -11.73 7.08
C TRP A 170 -11.55 -11.79 6.43
N GLN A 171 -12.58 -12.09 7.22
CA GLN A 171 -13.96 -12.21 6.77
C GLN A 171 -14.57 -10.83 6.51
N GLN A 172 -14.84 -10.54 5.24
CA GLN A 172 -15.48 -9.32 4.76
C GLN A 172 -16.97 -9.59 4.49
N SER A 173 -17.84 -8.65 4.83
CA SER A 173 -19.28 -8.75 4.53
C SER A 173 -19.61 -8.27 3.11
N ASP A 174 -20.74 -8.68 2.55
CA ASP A 174 -21.16 -8.27 1.19
C ASP A 174 -21.42 -6.76 1.10
N HIS A 175 -22.06 -6.22 2.12
CA HIS A 175 -22.33 -4.79 2.18
C HIS A 175 -21.04 -3.97 2.35
N GLU A 176 -20.06 -4.45 3.13
CA GLU A 176 -18.73 -3.84 3.22
C GLU A 176 -18.02 -3.85 1.85
N TYR A 177 -18.05 -4.98 1.15
CA TYR A 177 -17.46 -5.12 -0.19
C TYR A 177 -18.12 -4.18 -1.21
N ILE A 178 -19.45 -4.16 -1.29
CA ILE A 178 -20.20 -3.31 -2.22
C ILE A 178 -20.00 -1.83 -1.92
N SER A 179 -19.97 -1.44 -0.64
CA SER A 179 -19.74 -0.05 -0.24
C SER A 179 -18.34 0.43 -0.61
N LEU A 180 -17.31 -0.39 -0.34
CA LEU A 180 -15.95 -0.11 -0.79
C LEU A 180 -15.88 -0.04 -2.31
N LEU A 181 -16.58 -0.93 -3.03
CA LEU A 181 -16.60 -0.97 -4.51
C LEU A 181 -17.18 0.30 -5.08
N THR A 182 -18.26 0.78 -4.47
CA THR A 182 -18.91 2.03 -4.84
C THR A 182 -17.94 3.20 -4.69
N VAL A 183 -17.25 3.30 -3.55
CA VAL A 183 -16.23 4.34 -3.31
C VAL A 183 -15.12 4.25 -4.36
N VAL A 184 -14.55 3.06 -4.58
CA VAL A 184 -13.46 2.87 -5.55
C VAL A 184 -13.89 3.27 -6.96
N VAL A 185 -15.05 2.82 -7.41
CA VAL A 185 -15.55 3.14 -8.76
C VAL A 185 -15.74 4.65 -8.94
N TYR A 186 -16.36 5.36 -7.99
CA TYR A 186 -16.60 6.79 -8.12
C TYR A 186 -15.30 7.61 -8.21
N PHE A 187 -14.36 7.37 -7.30
CA PHE A 187 -13.07 8.06 -7.34
C PHE A 187 -12.23 7.64 -8.54
N SER A 188 -12.27 6.38 -8.97
CA SER A 188 -11.58 5.93 -10.18
C SER A 188 -12.13 6.58 -11.46
N LEU A 189 -13.44 6.77 -11.57
CA LEU A 189 -14.05 7.52 -12.68
C LEU A 189 -13.56 8.97 -12.70
N ALA A 190 -13.55 9.64 -11.55
CA ALA A 190 -13.03 10.99 -11.44
C ALA A 190 -11.53 11.05 -11.79
N SER A 191 -10.70 10.11 -11.30
CA SER A 191 -9.28 10.00 -11.68
C SER A 191 -9.10 9.84 -13.19
N LEU A 192 -9.92 8.99 -13.83
CA LEU A 192 -9.84 8.76 -15.27
C LEU A 192 -10.11 10.05 -16.06
N MET A 193 -11.04 10.90 -15.61
CA MET A 193 -11.27 12.21 -16.21
C MET A 193 -10.04 13.11 -16.11
N PHE A 194 -9.37 13.15 -14.95
CA PHE A 194 -8.12 13.90 -14.78
C PHE A 194 -6.97 13.36 -15.64
N TYR A 195 -6.83 12.04 -15.73
CA TYR A 195 -5.86 11.41 -16.62
C TYR A 195 -6.13 11.78 -18.07
N ALA A 196 -7.37 11.64 -18.54
CA ALA A 196 -7.76 12.00 -19.90
C ALA A 196 -7.43 13.46 -20.20
N LEU A 197 -7.82 14.38 -19.32
CA LEU A 197 -7.54 15.81 -19.46
C LEU A 197 -6.03 16.10 -19.53
N SER A 198 -5.22 15.46 -18.68
CA SER A 198 -3.77 15.63 -18.70
C SER A 198 -3.12 15.05 -19.96
N ILE A 199 -3.58 13.90 -20.46
CA ILE A 199 -3.04 13.25 -21.65
C ILE A 199 -3.42 14.05 -22.90
N PHE A 200 -4.66 14.54 -22.99
CA PHE A 200 -5.08 15.39 -24.11
C PHE A 200 -4.27 16.69 -24.16
N HIS A 201 -4.00 17.31 -23.02
CA HIS A 201 -3.14 18.49 -22.95
C HIS A 201 -1.72 18.18 -23.45
N LEU A 202 -1.10 17.10 -22.97
CA LEU A 202 0.23 16.68 -23.41
C LEU A 202 0.28 16.30 -24.90
N LEU A 203 -0.79 15.68 -25.42
CA LEU A 203 -0.90 15.34 -26.83
C LEU A 203 -1.03 16.60 -27.70
N TYR A 204 -1.79 17.59 -27.25
CA TYR A 204 -1.89 18.88 -27.90
C TYR A 204 -0.52 19.57 -27.96
N GLU A 205 0.19 19.64 -26.84
CA GLU A 205 1.54 20.22 -26.77
C GLU A 205 2.52 19.45 -27.68
N HIS A 206 2.43 18.12 -27.71
CA HIS A 206 3.26 17.27 -28.57
C HIS A 206 3.06 17.54 -30.08
N ILE A 207 1.81 17.76 -30.51
CA ILE A 207 1.47 17.96 -31.93
C ILE A 207 1.77 19.40 -32.38
N TYR A 208 1.48 20.39 -31.53
CA TYR A 208 1.48 21.80 -31.92
C TYR A 208 2.71 22.59 -31.44
N ASP A 209 3.41 22.16 -30.38
CA ASP A 209 4.62 22.84 -29.87
C ASP A 209 5.89 22.00 -30.10
N LYS A 210 6.52 22.22 -31.27
CA LYS A 210 7.75 21.51 -31.69
C LYS A 210 8.93 21.73 -30.72
N ASN A 211 8.94 22.79 -29.93
CA ASN A 211 10.06 23.10 -29.03
C ASN A 211 10.05 22.27 -27.74
N GLN A 212 8.90 21.69 -27.37
CA GLN A 212 8.73 20.89 -26.14
C GLN A 212 8.49 19.38 -26.40
N TYR A 213 8.79 18.92 -27.61
CA TYR A 213 8.52 17.55 -28.07
C TYR A 213 9.11 16.45 -27.15
N LYS A 214 10.35 16.65 -26.68
CA LYS A 214 11.07 15.63 -25.90
C LYS A 214 10.52 15.50 -24.47
N ASP A 215 10.13 16.63 -23.88
CA ASP A 215 9.61 16.69 -22.51
C ASP A 215 8.16 16.22 -22.43
N SER A 216 7.31 16.61 -23.39
CA SER A 216 5.92 16.14 -23.50
C SER A 216 5.83 14.61 -23.68
N THR A 217 6.73 14.02 -24.47
CA THR A 217 6.78 12.55 -24.67
C THR A 217 7.12 11.81 -23.37
N ILE A 218 8.06 12.33 -22.58
CA ILE A 218 8.45 11.73 -21.29
C ILE A 218 7.31 11.89 -20.27
N ALA A 219 6.66 13.05 -20.23
CA ALA A 219 5.53 13.31 -19.35
C ALA A 219 4.33 12.40 -19.66
N MET A 220 4.04 12.17 -20.95
CA MET A 220 2.96 11.29 -21.38
C MET A 220 3.21 9.83 -20.98
N LYS A 221 4.42 9.32 -21.20
CA LYS A 221 4.82 7.98 -20.74
C LYS A 221 4.69 7.84 -19.22
N THR A 222 5.08 8.88 -18.49
CA THR A 222 4.98 8.90 -17.02
C THR A 222 3.52 8.87 -16.57
N GLN A 223 2.63 9.65 -17.21
CA GLN A 223 1.20 9.62 -16.88
C GLN A 223 0.56 8.27 -17.18
N LEU A 224 0.88 7.64 -18.32
CA LEU A 224 0.37 6.31 -18.65
C LEU A 224 0.86 5.25 -17.66
N LEU A 225 2.14 5.29 -17.27
CA LEU A 225 2.68 4.40 -16.25
C LEU A 225 1.92 4.56 -14.93
N CYS A 226 1.64 5.80 -14.53
CA CYS A 226 0.92 6.07 -13.29
C CYS A 226 -0.54 5.63 -13.36
N LEU A 227 -1.22 5.76 -14.51
CA LEU A 227 -2.56 5.23 -14.72
C LEU A 227 -2.58 3.71 -14.54
N ILE A 228 -1.63 3.00 -15.14
CA ILE A 228 -1.51 1.55 -15.00
C ILE A 228 -1.28 1.18 -13.52
N CYS A 229 -0.40 1.91 -12.83
CA CYS A 229 -0.19 1.74 -11.40
C CYS A 229 -1.48 1.94 -10.59
N ASP A 230 -2.23 3.02 -10.82
CA ASP A 230 -3.47 3.28 -10.07
C ASP A 230 -4.54 2.21 -10.34
N ILE A 231 -4.61 1.66 -11.56
CA ILE A 231 -5.48 0.52 -11.89
C ILE A 231 -5.03 -0.74 -11.13
N ILE A 232 -3.74 -1.03 -11.09
CA ILE A 232 -3.21 -2.17 -10.31
C ILE A 232 -3.52 -1.98 -8.82
N PHE A 233 -3.40 -0.75 -8.29
CA PHE A 233 -3.74 -0.48 -6.90
C PHE A 233 -5.21 -0.68 -6.61
N ALA A 234 -6.10 -0.12 -7.45
CA ALA A 234 -7.53 -0.27 -7.31
C ALA A 234 -7.95 -1.76 -7.38
N THR A 235 -7.34 -2.54 -8.27
CA THR A 235 -7.60 -3.98 -8.36
C THR A 235 -7.06 -4.76 -7.15
N LEU A 236 -5.89 -4.39 -6.59
CA LEU A 236 -5.37 -4.98 -5.36
C LEU A 236 -6.27 -4.72 -4.15
N LEU A 237 -6.84 -3.51 -4.05
CA LEU A 237 -7.80 -3.16 -3.00
C LEU A 237 -9.10 -3.96 -3.15
N MET A 238 -9.55 -4.15 -4.39
CA MET A 238 -10.88 -4.69 -4.74
C MET A 238 -10.87 -6.12 -5.24
N LEU A 239 -9.83 -6.89 -4.89
CA LEU A 239 -9.74 -8.31 -5.21
C LEU A 239 -11.09 -9.00 -4.95
N PRO A 240 -11.68 -9.69 -5.94
CA PRO A 240 -13.03 -10.23 -5.83
C PRO A 240 -13.14 -11.16 -4.63
N ARG A 241 -14.22 -11.00 -3.85
CA ARG A 241 -14.50 -11.86 -2.70
C ARG A 241 -14.71 -13.30 -3.20
N ILE A 242 -14.24 -14.26 -2.40
CA ILE A 242 -14.45 -15.69 -2.67
C ILE A 242 -15.67 -16.13 -1.87
N ASP A 243 -16.75 -16.43 -2.58
CA ASP A 243 -18.06 -16.78 -1.98
C ASP A 243 -18.00 -18.09 -1.17
N GLU A 244 -17.20 -19.06 -1.62
CA GLU A 244 -17.05 -20.37 -0.98
C GLU A 244 -15.60 -20.60 -0.48
N PRO A 245 -15.22 -20.04 0.69
CA PRO A 245 -13.87 -20.18 1.23
C PRO A 245 -13.49 -21.63 1.57
N SER A 246 -14.48 -22.48 1.83
CA SER A 246 -14.30 -23.92 2.08
C SER A 246 -13.88 -24.69 0.81
N LYS A 247 -14.34 -24.27 -0.37
CA LYS A 247 -14.03 -24.89 -1.66
C LYS A 247 -12.68 -24.46 -2.22
N TYR A 248 -12.27 -23.23 -1.92
CA TYR A 248 -10.99 -22.66 -2.38
C TYR A 248 -10.16 -22.08 -1.22
N PRO A 249 -9.70 -22.90 -0.27
CA PRO A 249 -9.05 -22.41 0.96
C PRO A 249 -7.71 -21.71 0.69
N ASN A 250 -6.89 -22.25 -0.21
CA ASN A 250 -5.58 -21.66 -0.53
C ASN A 250 -5.73 -20.31 -1.25
N LEU A 251 -6.71 -20.18 -2.14
CA LEU A 251 -7.01 -18.93 -2.85
C LEU A 251 -7.51 -17.86 -1.87
N THR A 252 -8.30 -18.27 -0.87
CA THR A 252 -8.84 -17.39 0.17
C THR A 252 -7.74 -16.83 1.07
N ILE A 253 -6.77 -17.66 1.43
CA ILE A 253 -5.58 -17.24 2.18
C ILE A 253 -4.76 -16.24 1.35
N LEU A 254 -4.48 -16.58 0.09
CA LEU A 254 -3.70 -15.74 -0.81
C LEU A 254 -4.38 -14.37 -1.02
N HIS A 255 -5.69 -14.36 -1.23
CA HIS A 255 -6.51 -13.15 -1.33
C HIS A 255 -6.36 -12.26 -0.09
N SER A 256 -6.49 -12.85 1.10
CA SER A 256 -6.37 -12.12 2.36
C SER A 256 -4.98 -11.51 2.56
N ILE A 257 -3.92 -12.23 2.18
CA ILE A 257 -2.54 -11.75 2.25
C ILE A 257 -2.32 -10.61 1.26
N LEU A 258 -2.72 -10.79 0.00
CA LEU A 258 -2.58 -9.78 -1.05
C LEU A 258 -3.35 -8.50 -0.73
N ASN A 259 -4.58 -8.61 -0.23
CA ASN A 259 -5.41 -7.45 0.07
C ASN A 259 -4.76 -6.57 1.16
N ILE A 260 -4.21 -7.18 2.21
CA ILE A 260 -3.64 -6.42 3.34
C ILE A 260 -2.19 -6.02 3.09
N ILE A 261 -1.34 -7.01 2.78
CA ILE A 261 0.09 -6.79 2.62
C ILE A 261 0.37 -6.11 1.29
N GLY A 262 -0.31 -6.52 0.21
CA GLY A 262 -0.16 -5.87 -1.10
C GLY A 262 -0.58 -4.40 -1.07
N ALA A 263 -1.71 -4.08 -0.44
CA ALA A 263 -2.12 -2.68 -0.28
C ALA A 263 -1.16 -1.87 0.60
N ALA A 264 -0.60 -2.46 1.66
CA ALA A 264 0.36 -1.78 2.53
C ALA A 264 1.78 -1.63 1.92
N LEU A 265 2.16 -2.50 0.99
CA LEU A 265 3.43 -2.38 0.24
C LEU A 265 3.31 -1.44 -0.96
N TRP A 266 2.08 -1.19 -1.42
CA TRP A 266 1.82 -0.41 -2.62
C TRP A 266 2.42 1.00 -2.61
N PRO A 267 2.34 1.79 -1.51
CA PRO A 267 2.88 3.15 -1.52
C PRO A 267 4.38 3.17 -1.83
N THR A 268 5.14 2.23 -1.27
CA THR A 268 6.58 2.12 -1.59
C THR A 268 6.80 1.69 -3.03
N ALA A 269 6.08 0.67 -3.52
CA ALA A 269 6.20 0.22 -4.91
C ALA A 269 5.92 1.37 -5.90
N TYR A 270 4.88 2.14 -5.63
CA TYR A 270 4.49 3.29 -6.43
C TYR A 270 5.56 4.39 -6.45
N ILE A 271 6.12 4.76 -5.29
CA ILE A 271 7.17 5.79 -5.21
C ILE A 271 8.44 5.35 -5.96
N ILE A 272 8.83 4.07 -5.85
CA ILE A 272 10.00 3.50 -6.55
C ILE A 272 9.81 3.53 -8.08
N MET A 273 8.59 3.26 -8.55
CA MET A 273 8.25 3.37 -9.97
C MET A 273 8.24 4.82 -10.44
N TYR A 274 7.74 5.73 -9.60
CA TYR A 274 7.57 7.14 -9.92
C TYR A 274 8.90 7.93 -9.97
N SER A 275 9.81 7.73 -9.01
CA SER A 275 11.06 8.51 -8.92
C SER A 275 12.31 7.65 -9.08
N LYS A 276 13.08 7.96 -10.12
CA LYS A 276 14.42 7.37 -10.32
C LYS A 276 15.36 7.69 -9.16
N LYS A 277 15.28 8.92 -8.59
CA LYS A 277 16.13 9.33 -7.47
C LYS A 277 15.86 8.48 -6.23
N VAL A 278 14.58 8.28 -5.90
CA VAL A 278 14.17 7.39 -4.79
C VAL A 278 14.68 5.96 -5.01
N ARG A 279 14.53 5.42 -6.22
CA ARG A 279 15.03 4.08 -6.56
C ARG A 279 16.54 3.97 -6.36
N THR A 280 17.31 4.94 -6.83
CA THR A 280 18.77 4.94 -6.70
C THR A 280 19.20 5.03 -5.23
N GLU A 281 18.58 5.93 -4.46
CA GLU A 281 18.92 6.13 -3.04
C GLU A 281 18.57 4.91 -2.19
N LEU A 282 17.40 4.31 -2.43
CA LEU A 282 16.98 3.08 -1.75
C LEU A 282 17.95 1.92 -2.03
N CYS A 283 18.35 1.73 -3.30
CA CYS A 283 19.33 0.72 -3.69
C CYS A 283 20.69 0.97 -3.02
N PHE A 284 21.14 2.23 -2.98
CA PHE A 284 22.40 2.61 -2.36
C PHE A 284 22.41 2.31 -0.86
N ARG A 285 21.36 2.70 -0.12
CA ARG A 285 21.25 2.40 1.32
C ARG A 285 21.13 0.92 1.60
N THR A 286 20.39 0.18 0.77
CA THR A 286 20.29 -1.29 0.90
C THR A 286 21.67 -1.93 0.70
N PHE A 287 22.45 -1.47 -0.28
CA PHE A 287 23.82 -1.93 -0.50
C PHE A 287 24.71 -1.62 0.71
N LEU A 288 24.65 -0.42 1.27
CA LEU A 288 25.41 -0.05 2.46
C LEU A 288 25.04 -0.90 3.69
N MET A 289 23.75 -1.15 3.91
CA MET A 289 23.28 -2.01 5.00
C MET A 289 23.79 -3.46 4.83
N CYS A 290 23.66 -4.03 3.63
CA CYS A 290 24.20 -5.36 3.33
C CYS A 290 25.72 -5.43 3.52
N SER A 291 26.45 -4.39 3.09
CA SER A 291 27.90 -4.27 3.28
C SER A 291 28.28 -4.20 4.76
N ALA A 292 27.56 -3.41 5.57
CA ALA A 292 27.77 -3.29 7.00
C ALA A 292 27.50 -4.61 7.74
N CYS A 293 26.41 -5.31 7.39
CA CYS A 293 26.11 -6.63 7.94
C CYS A 293 27.15 -7.69 7.53
N SER A 294 27.73 -7.59 6.34
CA SER A 294 28.80 -8.49 5.89
C SER A 294 30.14 -8.21 6.58
N ARG A 295 30.47 -6.93 6.86
CA ARG A 295 31.71 -6.56 7.57
C ARG A 295 31.70 -7.03 9.03
N ASN A 296 30.56 -6.96 9.71
CA ASN A 296 30.44 -7.44 11.10
C ASN A 296 30.55 -8.97 11.25
N LYS A 297 30.33 -9.75 10.17
CA LYS A 297 30.57 -11.20 10.18
C LYS A 297 32.06 -11.58 10.02
N ASN A 298 32.91 -10.63 9.61
CA ASN A 298 34.32 -10.85 9.31
C ASN A 298 35.27 -10.28 10.37
N THR A 299 34.77 -9.85 11.54
CA THR A 299 35.60 -9.59 12.73
C THR A 299 35.69 -10.86 13.56
N PRO A 300 36.80 -11.63 13.52
CA PRO A 300 37.03 -12.64 14.52
C PRO A 300 37.28 -11.95 15.86
N SER A 301 36.79 -12.57 16.91
CA SER A 301 37.08 -12.27 18.31
C SER A 301 38.58 -12.03 18.53
N GLN A 302 39.04 -10.79 18.50
CA GLN A 302 40.30 -10.39 19.12
C GLN A 302 40.02 -10.04 20.57
N ASN A 303 39.74 -11.08 21.36
CA ASN A 303 39.90 -11.05 22.80
C ASN A 303 40.88 -12.17 23.14
N ASN A 304 42.17 -11.82 23.19
CA ASN A 304 43.17 -12.37 24.10
C ASN A 304 44.55 -11.78 23.80
N ARG A 305 44.87 -10.67 24.47
CA ARG A 305 46.06 -10.57 25.34
C ARG A 305 46.07 -9.24 26.07
N ILE A 306 45.61 -9.29 27.30
CA ILE A 306 46.07 -8.41 28.37
C ILE A 306 47.52 -8.77 28.69
N ARG A 307 48.39 -7.75 28.75
CA ARG A 307 49.54 -7.52 29.65
C ARG A 307 49.98 -6.07 29.32
N VAL A 308 49.83 -5.04 30.17
CA VAL A 308 50.42 -4.85 31.51
C VAL A 308 51.83 -5.44 31.49
N VAL A 309 52.87 -4.70 31.06
CA VAL A 309 53.51 -3.52 31.66
C VAL A 309 54.23 -2.76 30.54
#